data_AF-A0A8H4EZW7-F1
#
_entry.id   AF-A0A8H4EZW7-F1
#
_cell.length_a   1.000
_cell.length_b   1.000
_cell.length_c   1.000
_cell.angle_alpha   90.00
_cell.angle_beta   90.00
_cell.angle_gamma   90.00
#
_symmetry.space_group_name_H-M   'P 1'
#
loop_
_entity.id
_entity.type
_entity.pdbx_description
1 polymer ?
#
loop_
_entity_poly.entity_id
_entity_poly.type
_entity_poly.pdbx_seq_one_letter_code
_entity_poly.pdbx_strand_id
1 'polypeptide(L)'
;MIQQSTKPLNTSVLLNVYKNTQKRLFLFDYDGTLTPIVSNPADAQPTPTLLNHLNDLCKDPSNTVWIISGRDQVFLDTYLGKIPRLGLSAEHGSFMKKAGLNDWTDMLKDADMSWKDTALKIFEKYTSCNPGTVIEQKKSSITWHYRNAGNTQEA
;
A
#
# COMPACT_ATOMS: atom_id res chain seq x y z
N MET A 1 -24.44 -20.63 -10.66
CA MET A 1 -23.49 -20.11 -9.67
C MET A 1 -24.20 -19.07 -8.83
N ILE A 2 -24.38 -19.29 -7.53
CA ILE A 2 -24.94 -18.27 -6.65
C ILE A 2 -23.82 -17.28 -6.38
N GLN A 3 -23.92 -16.09 -6.95
CA GLN A 3 -23.01 -14.98 -6.69
C GLN A 3 -23.28 -14.51 -5.25
N GLN A 4 -22.58 -15.09 -4.28
CA GLN A 4 -22.65 -14.61 -2.91
C GLN A 4 -21.95 -13.25 -2.86
N SER A 5 -22.74 -12.18 -2.81
CA SER A 5 -22.23 -10.84 -2.54
C SER A 5 -22.13 -10.60 -1.04
N THR A 6 -21.08 -9.89 -0.62
CA THR A 6 -20.95 -9.42 0.76
C THR A 6 -22.04 -8.38 1.05
N LYS A 7 -22.66 -8.45 2.24
CA LYS A 7 -23.63 -7.44 2.67
C LYS A 7 -22.94 -6.07 2.82
N PRO A 8 -23.60 -4.96 2.48
CA PRO A 8 -23.08 -3.63 2.77
C PRO A 8 -22.75 -3.44 4.25
N LEU A 9 -21.77 -2.60 4.55
CA LEU A 9 -21.39 -2.26 5.92
C LEU A 9 -22.57 -1.63 6.67
N ASN A 10 -22.95 -2.22 7.81
CA ASN A 10 -23.94 -1.63 8.70
C ASN A 10 -23.29 -0.55 9.57
N THR A 11 -23.42 0.71 9.13
CA THR A 11 -22.78 1.87 9.77
C THR A 11 -23.32 2.16 11.17
N SER A 12 -24.60 1.88 11.44
CA SER A 12 -25.19 2.05 12.78
C SER A 12 -24.58 1.08 13.79
N VAL A 13 -24.39 -0.18 13.40
CA VAL A 13 -23.73 -1.18 14.24
C VAL A 13 -22.26 -0.81 14.44
N LEU A 14 -21.54 -0.45 13.38
CA LEU A 14 -20.14 -0.02 13.48
C LEU A 14 -19.98 1.18 14.42
N LEU A 15 -20.85 2.19 14.30
CA LEU A 15 -20.80 3.38 15.14
C LEU A 15 -21.09 3.05 16.60
N ASN A 16 -22.04 2.14 16.87
CA ASN A 16 -22.31 1.68 18.24
C ASN A 16 -21.09 0.95 18.81
N VAL A 17 -20.48 0.03 18.06
CA VAL A 17 -19.26 -0.69 18.49
C VAL A 17 -18.10 0.30 18.72
N TYR A 18 -17.90 1.24 17.81
CA TYR A 18 -16.88 2.28 17.92
C TYR A 18 -17.00 3.08 19.22
N LYS A 19 -18.21 3.56 19.54
CA LYS A 19 -18.47 4.37 20.75
C LYS A 19 -18.23 3.59 22.05
N ASN A 20 -18.48 2.28 22.06
CA ASN A 20 -18.36 1.45 23.26
C ASN A 20 -16.98 0.78 23.41
N THR A 21 -16.07 0.95 22.45
CA THR A 21 -14.75 0.30 22.45
C THR A 21 -13.64 1.26 22.89
N GLN A 22 -12.85 0.85 23.89
CA GLN A 22 -11.78 1.68 24.47
C GLN A 22 -10.42 1.59 23.74
N LYS A 23 -10.21 0.56 22.91
CA LYS A 23 -8.99 0.39 22.10
C LYS A 23 -9.37 -0.04 20.70
N ARG A 24 -9.09 0.80 19.72
CA ARG A 24 -9.55 0.66 18.33
C ARG A 24 -8.35 0.64 17.40
N LEU A 25 -8.31 -0.32 16.49
CA LEU A 25 -7.29 -0.42 15.45
C LEU A 25 -7.94 -0.20 14.08
N PHE A 26 -7.48 0.83 13.38
CA PHE A 26 -7.87 1.14 12.01
C PHE A 26 -6.74 0.76 11.08
N LEU A 27 -7.03 -0.10 10.11
CA LEU A 27 -6.10 -0.55 9.09
C LEU A 27 -6.72 -0.18 7.73
N PHE A 28 -6.18 0.83 7.08
CA PHE A 28 -6.68 1.29 5.79
C PHE A 28 -5.69 0.98 4.69
N ASP A 29 -6.19 0.37 3.62
CA ASP A 29 -5.53 0.46 2.33
C ASP A 29 -5.67 1.88 1.76
N TYR A 30 -4.82 2.26 0.81
CA TYR A 30 -4.79 3.60 0.23
C TYR A 30 -5.47 3.67 -1.14
N ASP A 31 -4.85 3.11 -2.17
CA ASP A 31 -5.29 3.20 -3.56
C ASP A 31 -6.53 2.34 -3.82
N GLY A 32 -7.61 2.95 -4.30
CA GLY A 32 -8.90 2.28 -4.48
C GLY A 32 -9.72 2.14 -3.19
N THR A 33 -9.18 2.55 -2.04
CA THR A 33 -9.85 2.51 -0.73
C THR A 33 -10.11 3.90 -0.17
N LEU A 34 -9.05 4.66 0.10
CA LEU A 34 -9.15 6.05 0.59
C LEU A 34 -9.07 7.08 -0.53
N THR A 35 -8.45 6.72 -1.66
CA THR A 35 -8.39 7.53 -2.87
C THR A 35 -8.88 6.71 -4.08
N PRO A 36 -9.55 7.31 -5.07
CA PRO A 36 -9.96 6.59 -6.28
C PRO A 36 -8.78 5.99 -7.04
N ILE A 37 -9.03 4.92 -7.81
CA ILE A 37 -8.06 4.40 -8.76
C ILE A 37 -7.91 5.41 -9.90
N VAL A 38 -6.68 5.87 -10.13
CA VAL A 38 -6.32 6.81 -11.20
C VAL A 38 -5.39 6.14 -12.22
N SER A 39 -5.40 6.64 -13.46
CA SER A 39 -4.55 6.11 -14.54
C SER A 39 -3.07 6.41 -14.32
N ASN A 40 -2.75 7.59 -13.82
CA ASN A 40 -1.40 7.98 -13.45
C ASN A 40 -1.24 7.90 -11.92
N PRO A 41 -0.37 7.01 -11.39
CA PRO A 41 -0.19 6.83 -9.95
C PRO A 41 0.16 8.12 -9.19
N ALA A 42 0.84 9.10 -9.83
CA ALA A 42 1.20 10.36 -9.17
C ALA A 42 -0.01 11.25 -8.84
N ASP A 43 -1.15 11.01 -9.47
CA ASP A 43 -2.37 11.81 -9.32
C ASP A 43 -3.26 11.32 -8.16
N ALA A 44 -2.89 10.21 -7.50
CA ALA A 44 -3.63 9.61 -6.38
C ALA A 44 -3.40 10.38 -5.05
N GLN A 45 -3.44 11.71 -5.09
CA GLN A 45 -3.15 12.55 -3.93
C GLN A 45 -4.34 12.57 -2.96
N PRO A 46 -4.09 12.63 -1.63
CA PRO A 46 -5.17 12.66 -0.67
C PRO A 46 -5.89 14.02 -0.73
N THR A 47 -7.21 13.99 -0.64
CA THR A 47 -7.99 15.23 -0.56
C THR A 47 -7.83 15.89 0.81
N PRO A 48 -8.02 17.22 0.92
CA PRO A 48 -8.00 17.91 2.21
C PRO A 48 -8.98 17.30 3.22
N THR A 49 -10.15 16.84 2.77
CA THR A 49 -11.15 16.16 3.60
C THR A 49 -10.63 14.86 4.17
N LEU A 50 -9.96 14.03 3.36
CA LEU A 50 -9.35 12.78 3.83
C LEU A 50 -8.28 13.06 4.89
N LEU A 51 -7.40 14.02 4.65
CA LEU A 51 -6.36 14.41 5.59
C LEU A 51 -6.96 14.87 6.93
N ASN A 52 -8.04 15.65 6.90
CA ASN A 52 -8.75 16.08 8.10
C ASN A 52 -9.34 14.90 8.87
N HIS A 53 -10.02 13.97 8.19
CA HIS A 53 -10.58 12.78 8.84
C HIS A 53 -9.52 11.88 9.47
N LEU A 54 -8.39 11.64 8.78
CA LEU A 54 -7.28 10.88 9.34
C LEU A 54 -6.68 11.57 10.56
N ASN A 55 -6.51 12.89 10.50
CA ASN A 55 -6.02 13.67 11.63
C ASN A 55 -6.98 13.58 12.83
N ASP A 56 -8.29 13.72 12.61
CA ASP A 56 -9.29 13.61 13.68
C ASP A 56 -9.36 12.20 14.29
N LEU A 57 -9.25 11.15 13.47
CA LEU A 57 -9.12 9.79 13.98
C LEU A 57 -7.86 9.60 14.83
N CYS A 58 -6.73 10.17 14.41
CA CYS A 58 -5.46 10.06 15.13
C CYS A 58 -5.40 10.89 16.42
N LYS A 59 -6.24 11.92 16.57
CA LYS A 59 -6.33 12.72 17.81
C LYS A 59 -6.89 11.93 18.98
N ASP A 60 -7.79 10.97 18.75
CA ASP A 60 -8.33 10.13 19.82
C ASP A 60 -7.23 9.17 20.35
N PRO A 61 -6.87 9.20 21.64
CA PRO A 61 -5.87 8.29 22.21
C PRO A 61 -6.31 6.82 22.18
N SER A 62 -7.60 6.55 22.07
CA SER A 62 -8.17 5.20 21.95
C SER A 62 -7.94 4.58 20.57
N ASN A 63 -7.58 5.40 19.58
CA ASN A 63 -7.35 4.98 18.21
C ASN A 63 -5.87 4.74 17.92
N THR A 64 -5.60 3.59 17.33
CA THR A 64 -4.35 3.31 16.61
C THR A 64 -4.71 3.23 15.12
N VAL A 65 -4.14 4.12 14.31
CA VAL A 65 -4.50 4.24 12.88
C VAL A 65 -3.29 3.94 12.03
N TRP A 66 -3.48 3.10 11.01
CA TRP A 66 -2.45 2.70 10.06
C TRP A 66 -2.94 2.84 8.62
N ILE A 67 -2.05 3.35 7.77
CA ILE A 67 -2.13 3.19 6.32
C ILE A 67 -1.21 2.04 5.92
N ILE A 68 -1.76 1.02 5.27
CA ILE A 68 -1.04 -0.13 4.73
C ILE A 68 -1.17 -0.08 3.22
N SER A 69 -0.08 0.25 2.53
CA SER A 69 -0.12 0.54 1.10
C SER A 69 0.99 -0.17 0.34
N GLY A 70 0.75 -0.36 -0.97
CA GLY A 70 1.79 -0.71 -1.94
C GLY A 70 2.69 0.45 -2.35
N ARG A 71 2.34 1.69 -1.97
CA ARG A 71 3.14 2.89 -2.23
C ARG A 71 4.50 2.83 -1.54
N ASP A 72 5.47 3.53 -2.14
CA ASP A 72 6.79 3.69 -1.56
C ASP A 72 6.79 4.64 -0.34
N GLN A 73 7.90 4.63 0.40
CA GLN A 73 8.09 5.46 1.60
C GLN A 73 8.02 6.96 1.30
N VAL A 74 8.56 7.39 0.16
CA VAL A 74 8.66 8.82 -0.21
C VAL A 74 7.28 9.41 -0.43
N PHE A 75 6.42 8.70 -1.17
CA PHE A 75 5.05 9.08 -1.39
C PHE A 75 4.28 9.19 -0.06
N LEU A 76 4.34 8.15 0.78
CA LEU A 76 3.61 8.14 2.04
C LEU A 76 4.11 9.24 3.00
N ASP A 77 5.41 9.48 3.08
CA ASP A 77 5.96 10.57 3.89
C ASP A 77 5.55 11.95 3.39
N THR A 78 5.58 12.16 2.07
CA THR A 78 5.24 13.45 1.44
C THR A 78 3.80 13.85 1.75
N TYR A 79 2.87 12.93 1.63
CA TYR A 79 1.44 13.23 1.70
C TYR A 79 0.81 12.97 3.08
N LEU A 80 1.30 11.98 3.82
CA LEU A 80 0.66 11.49 5.05
C LEU A 80 1.58 11.55 6.26
N GLY A 81 2.90 11.63 6.07
CA GLY A 81 3.91 11.65 7.13
C GLY A 81 3.82 12.84 8.09
N LYS A 82 3.07 13.89 7.73
CA LYS A 82 2.82 15.06 8.58
C LYS A 82 1.71 14.84 9.61
N ILE A 83 0.91 13.79 9.49
CA ILE A 83 -0.19 13.51 10.41
C ILE A 83 0.37 12.89 11.70
N PRO A 84 0.25 13.56 12.86
CA PRO A 84 0.76 13.02 14.10
C PRO A 84 0.07 11.71 14.46
N ARG A 85 0.83 10.76 15.01
CA ARG A 85 0.35 9.44 15.45
C ARG A 85 -0.25 8.54 14.36
N LEU A 86 -0.08 8.87 13.09
CA LEU A 86 -0.41 7.95 11.99
C LEU A 86 0.72 6.94 11.78
N GLY A 87 0.40 5.64 11.80
CA GLY A 87 1.32 4.60 11.36
C GLY A 87 1.29 4.43 9.85
N LEU A 88 2.44 4.19 9.23
CA LEU A 88 2.57 3.99 7.80
C LEU A 88 3.28 2.66 7.50
N SER A 89 2.76 1.92 6.54
CA SER A 89 3.35 0.70 6.01
C SER A 89 3.46 0.82 4.49
N ALA A 90 4.68 0.81 3.98
CA ALA A 90 5.01 0.97 2.57
C ALA A 90 5.35 -0.37 1.92
N GLU A 91 5.29 -0.41 0.59
CA GLU A 91 5.67 -1.56 -0.26
C GLU A 91 5.10 -2.89 0.28
N HIS A 92 3.78 -2.92 0.52
CA HIS A 92 3.06 -4.10 0.98
C HIS A 92 3.57 -4.70 2.31
N GLY A 93 4.06 -3.85 3.22
CA GLY A 93 4.53 -4.29 4.55
C GLY A 93 6.03 -4.47 4.67
N SER A 94 6.78 -4.20 3.60
CA SER A 94 8.24 -4.26 3.60
C SER A 94 8.88 -3.23 4.53
N PHE A 95 8.21 -2.09 4.70
CA PHE A 95 8.68 -1.01 5.55
C PHE A 95 7.57 -0.51 6.45
N MET A 96 7.90 -0.25 7.71
CA MET A 96 6.95 0.25 8.69
C MET A 96 7.49 1.48 9.42
N LYS A 97 6.71 2.55 9.45
CA LYS A 97 6.97 3.73 10.28
C LYS A 97 5.88 3.82 11.33
N LYS A 98 6.25 3.57 12.59
CA LYS A 98 5.30 3.58 13.71
C LYS A 98 4.86 5.01 14.01
N ALA A 99 3.62 5.12 14.50
CA ALA A 99 3.04 6.36 14.98
C ALA A 99 4.00 7.12 15.93
N GLY A 100 4.33 8.37 15.57
CA GLY A 100 5.20 9.24 16.37
C GLY A 100 6.71 9.03 16.19
N LEU A 101 7.12 8.06 15.36
CA LEU A 101 8.52 7.91 14.95
C LEU A 101 8.74 8.57 13.58
N ASN A 102 9.95 9.07 13.35
CA ASN A 102 10.34 9.63 12.06
C ASN A 102 10.96 8.58 11.13
N ASP A 103 11.56 7.54 11.71
CA ASP A 103 12.33 6.55 10.97
C ASP A 103 11.48 5.35 10.54
N TRP A 104 11.78 4.86 9.33
CA TRP A 104 11.22 3.63 8.82
C TRP A 104 12.03 2.43 9.32
N THR A 105 11.31 1.39 9.75
CA THR A 105 11.86 0.07 10.03
C THR A 105 11.77 -0.77 8.76
N ASP A 106 12.92 -1.25 8.31
CA ASP A 106 13.02 -2.21 7.22
C ASP A 106 12.73 -3.63 7.74
N MET A 107 11.57 -4.17 7.36
CA MET A 107 11.13 -5.49 7.80
C MET A 107 11.85 -6.62 7.06
N LEU A 108 12.61 -6.29 6.02
CA LEU A 108 13.34 -7.24 5.19
C LEU A 108 14.81 -7.36 5.58
N LYS A 109 15.29 -6.56 6.54
CA LYS A 109 16.72 -6.44 6.85
C LYS A 109 17.38 -7.79 7.12
N ASP A 110 16.68 -8.68 7.81
CA ASP A 110 17.17 -10.02 8.17
C ASP A 110 16.53 -11.13 7.32
N ALA A 111 15.78 -10.77 6.27
CA ALA A 111 15.15 -11.72 5.37
C ALA A 111 16.16 -12.27 4.37
N ASP A 112 16.13 -13.58 4.15
CA ASP A 112 16.89 -14.19 3.06
C ASP A 112 16.28 -13.80 1.71
N MET A 113 17.06 -13.08 0.91
CA MET A 113 16.69 -12.62 -0.43
C MET A 113 17.32 -13.45 -1.55
N SER A 114 17.99 -14.56 -1.24
CA SER A 114 18.63 -15.44 -2.23
C SER A 114 17.65 -16.00 -3.28
N TRP A 115 16.36 -16.11 -2.92
CA TRP A 115 15.29 -16.50 -3.85
C TRP A 115 15.16 -15.55 -5.04
N LYS A 116 15.52 -14.26 -4.87
CA LYS A 116 15.43 -13.25 -5.92
C LYS A 116 16.34 -13.56 -7.09
N ASP A 117 17.55 -14.06 -6.83
CA ASP A 117 18.48 -14.45 -7.91
C ASP A 117 17.91 -15.60 -8.74
N THR A 118 17.22 -16.54 -8.10
CA THR A 118 16.55 -17.66 -8.79
C THR A 118 15.37 -17.15 -9.62
N ALA A 119 14.51 -16.30 -9.04
CA ALA A 119 13.38 -15.71 -9.73
C ALA A 119 13.81 -14.82 -10.91
N LEU A 120 14.89 -14.04 -10.72
CA LEU A 120 15.42 -13.15 -11.75
C LEU A 120 15.89 -13.94 -12.97
N LYS A 121 16.64 -15.03 -12.79
CA LYS A 121 17.05 -15.91 -13.90
C LYS A 121 15.86 -16.45 -14.69
N ILE A 122 14.76 -16.79 -14.00
CA ILE A 122 13.53 -17.25 -14.65
C ILE A 122 12.92 -16.10 -15.46
N PHE A 123 12.77 -14.91 -14.87
CA PHE A 123 12.19 -13.76 -15.54
C PHE A 123 13.04 -13.29 -16.72
N GLU A 124 14.36 -13.25 -16.61
CA GLU A 124 15.29 -12.90 -17.70
C GLU A 124 15.11 -13.84 -18.90
N LYS A 125 14.97 -15.14 -18.65
CA LYS A 125 14.67 -16.12 -19.70
C LYS A 125 13.39 -15.75 -20.44
N TYR A 126 12.28 -15.49 -19.73
CA TYR A 126 11.02 -15.12 -20.38
C TYR A 126 11.08 -13.77 -21.07
N THR A 127 11.72 -12.77 -20.46
CA THR A 127 11.86 -11.43 -21.06
C THR A 127 12.65 -11.49 -22.37
N SER A 128 13.72 -12.29 -22.43
CA SER A 128 14.54 -12.42 -23.65
C SER A 128 13.78 -13.00 -24.84
N CYS A 129 12.74 -13.80 -24.59
CA CYS A 129 11.92 -14.41 -25.64
C CYS A 129 10.66 -13.61 -25.99
N ASN A 130 10.35 -12.53 -25.25
CA ASN A 130 9.10 -11.79 -25.40
C ASN A 130 9.38 -10.27 -25.47
N PRO A 131 9.62 -9.73 -26.69
CA PRO A 131 9.83 -8.29 -26.89
C PRO A 131 8.70 -7.44 -26.28
N GLY A 132 9.06 -6.29 -25.72
CA GLY A 132 8.14 -5.38 -25.04
C GLY A 132 7.81 -5.75 -23.57
N THR A 133 8.35 -6.85 -23.04
CA THR A 133 8.24 -7.18 -21.61
C THR A 133 9.39 -6.58 -20.80
N VAL A 134 9.14 -6.28 -19.52
CA VAL A 134 10.10 -5.58 -18.64
C VAL A 134 10.13 -6.23 -17.26
N ILE A 135 11.32 -6.29 -16.65
CA ILE A 135 11.50 -6.72 -15.26
C ILE A 135 11.68 -5.48 -14.38
N GLU A 136 10.89 -5.36 -13.33
CA GLU A 136 11.05 -4.36 -12.28
C GLU A 136 11.50 -5.05 -11.00
N GLN A 137 12.68 -4.68 -10.51
CA GLN A 137 13.20 -5.18 -9.23
C GLN A 137 12.90 -4.16 -8.13
N LYS A 138 12.08 -4.54 -7.16
CA LYS A 138 11.84 -3.78 -5.92
C LYS A 138 12.68 -4.35 -4.80
N LYS A 139 12.60 -3.82 -3.58
CA LYS A 139 13.40 -4.36 -2.47
C LYS A 139 12.93 -5.74 -2.02
N SER A 140 11.63 -5.91 -1.76
CA SER A 140 11.01 -7.18 -1.36
C SER A 140 10.54 -8.07 -2.50
N SER A 141 10.43 -7.54 -3.71
CA SER A 141 9.74 -8.23 -4.79
C SER A 141 10.43 -8.05 -6.14
N ILE A 142 10.05 -8.90 -7.09
CA ILE A 142 10.38 -8.75 -8.50
C ILE A 142 9.05 -8.86 -9.24
N THR A 143 8.79 -7.90 -10.15
CA THR A 143 7.58 -7.88 -10.98
C THR A 143 7.98 -8.07 -12.44
N TRP A 144 7.25 -8.93 -13.15
CA TRP A 144 7.39 -9.10 -14.60
C TRP A 144 6.20 -8.46 -15.31
N HIS A 145 6.45 -7.40 -16.07
CA HIS A 145 5.45 -6.64 -16.80
C HIS A 145 5.31 -7.20 -18.22
N TYR A 146 4.15 -7.77 -18.54
CA TYR A 146 3.88 -8.39 -19.85
C TYR A 146 2.84 -7.65 -20.69
N ARG A 147 2.32 -6.51 -20.22
CA ARG A 147 1.23 -5.77 -20.88
C ARG A 147 1.56 -5.36 -22.32
N ASN A 148 2.82 -5.06 -22.60
CA ASN A 148 3.29 -4.63 -23.93
C ASN A 148 3.94 -5.78 -24.72
N ALA A 149 3.81 -7.04 -24.27
CA ALA A 149 4.38 -8.17 -24.98
C ALA A 149 3.88 -8.22 -26.44
N GLY A 150 4.82 -8.26 -27.38
CA GLY A 150 4.52 -8.30 -28.82
C GLY A 150 4.33 -6.93 -29.49
N ASN A 151 4.37 -5.81 -28.75
CA ASN A 151 4.48 -4.48 -29.35
C ASN A 151 5.94 -4.20 -29.70
N THR A 152 6.28 -4.26 -30.99
CA THR A 152 7.62 -3.98 -31.54
C THR A 152 7.79 -2.52 -32.01
N GLN A 153 7.01 -1.58 -31.45
CA GLN A 153 7.27 -0.15 -31.64
C GLN A 153 8.12 0.33 -30.47
N GLU A 154 9.31 0.86 -30.78
CA GLU A 154 10.40 1.23 -29.86
C GLU A 154 11.38 0.08 -29.54
N ALA A 155 12.21 -0.24 -30.53
CA ALA A 155 13.61 -0.65 -30.33
C ALA A 155 14.52 0.51 -30.73
#